data_AF-A0A813SKK7-F1
#
_entry.id   AF-A0A813SKK7-F1
#
_cell.length_a   1.000
_cell.length_b   1.000
_cell.length_c   1.000
_cell.angle_alpha   90.00
_cell.angle_beta   90.00
_cell.angle_gamma   90.00
#
_symmetry.space_group_name_H-M   'P 1'
#
loop_
_entity.id
_entity.type
_entity.pdbx_description
1 polymer ?
#
loop_
_entity_poly.entity_id
_entity_poly.type
_entity_poly.pdbx_seq_one_letter_code
_entity_poly.pdbx_strand_id
1 'polypeptide(L)'
;RGHKRARYHRENPFIFFTDDDVKAFWPPIKDFFNIDETFPVNQLMTRIQADSGRNIYFVSENLKNIVSLNDDHIKFINMGIRLLVRTDLRSEKEGGKRTLRISQEGITIVQKYFHKRHISLNEQDVLTLLAHAMPYFTELSQNVQKQIEEDNKEFGSIICNYDPNESFNKNANLHVPLNFISWRGRSSLRPFLTHSSRKFYLALCNVDHEKINEMIEKLTIEEKSLEKQSVQINKEKNISKEKTEHEQQEIEELV
;
A
#
# COMPACT_ATOMS: atom_id res chain seq x y z
N ARG A 1 8.70 -49.17 2.65
CA ARG A 1 9.23 -47.79 2.50
C ARG A 1 8.25 -46.98 1.64
N GLY A 2 7.23 -46.39 2.27
CA GLY A 2 6.22 -45.60 1.55
C GLY A 2 6.78 -44.22 1.19
N HIS A 3 6.84 -43.93 -0.11
CA HIS A 3 7.21 -42.61 -0.59
C HIS A 3 6.10 -41.64 -0.20
N LYS A 4 6.36 -40.77 0.79
CA LYS A 4 5.54 -39.58 1.03
C LYS A 4 5.60 -38.74 -0.24
N ARG A 5 4.56 -38.80 -1.08
CA ARG A 5 4.37 -37.85 -2.18
C ARG A 5 4.46 -36.47 -1.57
N ALA A 6 5.45 -35.68 -2.01
CA ALA A 6 5.55 -34.28 -1.65
C ALA A 6 4.18 -33.64 -1.91
N ARG A 7 3.61 -32.97 -0.90
CA ARG A 7 2.41 -32.17 -1.09
C ARG A 7 2.81 -31.07 -2.07
N TYR A 8 2.52 -31.25 -3.36
CA TYR A 8 2.58 -30.15 -4.31
C TYR A 8 1.69 -29.06 -3.75
N HIS A 9 2.29 -27.92 -3.39
CA HIS A 9 1.54 -26.75 -2.98
C HIS A 9 0.59 -26.40 -4.12
N ARG A 10 -0.72 -26.54 -3.89
CA ARG A 10 -1.76 -26.14 -4.85
C ARG A 10 -1.83 -24.62 -4.80
N GLU A 11 -0.93 -23.96 -5.50
CA GLU A 11 -1.04 -22.52 -5.72
C GLU A 11 -2.19 -22.24 -6.69
N ASN A 12 -2.99 -21.21 -6.39
CA ASN A 12 -4.08 -20.80 -7.26
C ASN A 12 -3.53 -20.13 -8.53
N PRO A 13 -4.13 -20.38 -9.71
CA PRO A 13 -3.68 -19.81 -10.97
C PRO A 13 -3.92 -18.29 -11.01
N PHE A 14 -3.18 -17.61 -11.89
CA PHE A 14 -3.48 -16.22 -12.23
C PHE A 14 -4.66 -16.19 -13.20
N ILE A 15 -5.68 -15.40 -12.86
CA ILE A 15 -6.92 -15.24 -13.61
C ILE A 15 -6.98 -13.78 -14.05
N PHE A 16 -7.05 -13.55 -15.36
CA PHE A 16 -7.26 -12.22 -15.93
C PHE A 16 -8.66 -11.71 -15.62
N PHE A 17 -8.79 -10.40 -15.46
CA PHE A 17 -10.10 -9.80 -15.25
C PHE A 17 -10.97 -9.93 -16.51
N THR A 18 -12.20 -10.40 -16.31
CA THR A 18 -13.24 -10.36 -17.34
C THR A 18 -13.85 -8.96 -17.42
N ASP A 19 -14.59 -8.66 -18.50
CA ASP A 19 -15.28 -7.38 -18.63
C ASP A 19 -16.27 -7.13 -17.48
N ASP A 20 -16.88 -8.19 -16.95
CA ASP A 20 -17.80 -8.11 -15.81
C ASP A 20 -17.06 -7.83 -14.50
N ASP A 21 -15.89 -8.46 -14.29
CA ASP A 21 -15.02 -8.14 -13.14
C ASP A 21 -14.57 -6.67 -13.18
N VAL A 22 -14.18 -6.19 -14.37
CA VAL A 22 -13.78 -4.80 -14.58
C VAL A 22 -14.93 -3.87 -14.23
N LYS A 23 -16.14 -4.10 -14.76
CA LYS A 23 -17.32 -3.26 -14.46
C LYS A 23 -17.66 -3.25 -12.96
N ALA A 24 -17.53 -4.39 -12.28
CA ALA A 24 -17.89 -4.49 -10.87
C ALA A 24 -16.86 -3.85 -9.93
N PHE A 25 -15.56 -3.96 -10.26
CA PHE A 25 -14.49 -3.67 -9.31
C PHE A 25 -13.63 -2.44 -9.65
N TRP A 26 -13.48 -2.12 -10.94
CA TRP A 26 -12.57 -1.07 -11.39
C TRP A 26 -13.05 0.38 -11.14
N PRO A 27 -14.35 0.73 -11.34
CA PRO A 27 -14.80 2.12 -11.21
C PRO A 27 -14.38 2.83 -9.92
N PRO A 28 -14.58 2.27 -8.70
CA PRO A 28 -14.20 2.97 -7.47
C PRO A 28 -12.68 3.20 -7.35
N ILE A 29 -11.85 2.33 -7.93
CA ILE A 29 -10.38 2.48 -7.91
C ILE A 29 -9.94 3.55 -8.89
N LYS A 30 -10.53 3.50 -10.09
CA LYS A 30 -10.31 4.50 -11.13
C LYS A 30 -10.66 5.90 -10.63
N ASP A 31 -11.80 6.06 -9.95
CA ASP A 31 -12.24 7.34 -9.42
C ASP A 31 -11.33 7.84 -8.28
N PHE A 32 -10.96 6.94 -7.36
CA PHE A 32 -10.12 7.27 -6.19
C PHE A 32 -8.72 7.78 -6.60
N PHE A 33 -8.11 7.15 -7.61
CA PHE A 33 -6.78 7.53 -8.09
C PHE A 33 -6.80 8.42 -9.34
N ASN A 34 -7.98 8.74 -9.87
CA ASN A 34 -8.15 9.41 -11.16
C ASN A 34 -7.28 8.76 -12.25
N ILE A 35 -7.53 7.48 -12.51
CA ILE A 35 -6.74 6.69 -13.45
C ILE A 35 -7.16 7.04 -14.89
N ASP A 36 -6.17 7.33 -15.73
CA ASP A 36 -6.30 7.62 -17.15
C ASP A 36 -7.07 6.51 -17.90
N GLU A 37 -7.93 6.90 -18.83
CA GLU A 37 -8.73 5.99 -19.68
C GLU A 37 -7.86 5.05 -20.53
N THR A 38 -6.64 5.47 -20.86
CA THR A 38 -5.65 4.70 -21.63
C THR A 38 -5.00 3.58 -20.80
N PHE A 39 -5.27 3.50 -19.50
CA PHE A 39 -4.73 2.43 -18.66
C PHE A 39 -5.24 1.06 -19.16
N PRO A 40 -4.35 0.10 -19.45
CA PRO A 40 -4.75 -1.19 -20.02
C PRO A 40 -5.30 -2.14 -18.94
N VAL A 41 -6.56 -1.92 -18.54
CA VAL A 41 -7.25 -2.68 -17.49
C VAL A 41 -7.33 -4.19 -17.80
N ASN A 42 -7.41 -4.54 -19.09
CA ASN A 42 -7.44 -5.93 -19.56
C ASN A 42 -6.13 -6.69 -19.29
N GLN A 43 -5.06 -6.01 -18.87
CA GLN A 43 -3.78 -6.61 -18.47
C GLN A 43 -3.69 -6.84 -16.95
N LEU A 44 -4.79 -6.64 -16.23
CA LEU A 44 -4.88 -6.94 -14.80
C LEU A 44 -5.25 -8.40 -14.56
N MET A 45 -4.65 -8.96 -13.52
CA MET A 45 -4.92 -10.32 -13.07
C MET A 45 -4.91 -10.43 -11.54
N THR A 46 -5.55 -11.48 -11.05
CA THR A 46 -5.62 -11.87 -9.63
C THR A 46 -5.32 -13.36 -9.51
N ARG A 47 -4.87 -13.82 -8.33
CA ARG A 47 -4.68 -15.26 -8.09
C ARG A 47 -5.96 -16.00 -7.68
N ILE A 48 -7.04 -15.30 -7.40
CA ILE A 48 -8.33 -15.88 -6.97
C ILE A 48 -9.44 -15.05 -7.63
N GLN A 49 -10.51 -15.70 -8.10
CA GLN A 49 -11.70 -15.04 -8.68
C GLN A 49 -12.12 -13.82 -7.86
N ALA A 50 -12.58 -12.76 -8.55
CA ALA A 50 -12.60 -11.37 -8.10
C ALA A 50 -13.60 -11.03 -6.98
N ASP A 51 -13.54 -11.73 -5.84
CA ASP A 51 -14.26 -11.40 -4.62
C ASP A 51 -13.57 -10.24 -3.86
N SER A 52 -13.58 -9.06 -4.49
CA SER A 52 -13.44 -7.69 -3.96
C SER A 52 -12.31 -7.37 -2.96
N GLY A 53 -11.24 -8.16 -2.87
CA GLY A 53 -10.19 -7.91 -1.87
C GLY A 53 -8.95 -8.75 -2.03
N ARG A 54 -8.30 -8.68 -3.18
CA ARG A 54 -7.07 -9.42 -3.49
C ARG A 54 -6.00 -8.47 -4.02
N ASN A 55 -4.77 -8.96 -4.04
CA ASN A 55 -3.69 -8.27 -4.73
C ASN A 55 -3.95 -8.34 -6.23
N ILE A 56 -3.73 -7.22 -6.90
CA ILE A 56 -3.89 -7.06 -8.34
C ILE A 56 -2.51 -6.98 -8.92
N TYR A 57 -2.30 -7.78 -9.94
CA TYR A 57 -1.05 -7.87 -10.67
C TYR A 57 -1.27 -7.33 -12.07
N PHE A 58 -0.21 -6.77 -12.62
CA PHE A 58 -0.15 -6.19 -13.95
C PHE A 58 0.87 -6.96 -14.79
N VAL A 59 0.56 -7.19 -16.06
CA VAL A 59 1.48 -7.81 -17.03
C VAL A 59 1.54 -7.00 -18.31
N SER A 60 2.56 -7.24 -19.13
CA SER A 60 2.57 -6.75 -20.50
C SER A 60 1.62 -7.55 -21.39
N GLU A 61 1.20 -6.95 -22.51
CA GLU A 61 0.33 -7.61 -23.50
C GLU A 61 0.92 -8.92 -23.99
N ASN A 62 2.23 -8.92 -24.29
CA ASN A 62 2.93 -10.11 -24.77
C ASN A 62 2.88 -11.24 -23.73
N LEU A 63 3.06 -10.92 -22.45
CA LEU A 63 3.01 -11.92 -21.39
C LEU A 63 1.59 -12.44 -21.18
N LYS A 64 0.58 -11.57 -21.26
CA LYS A 64 -0.83 -11.97 -21.26
C LYS A 64 -1.12 -12.98 -22.37
N ASN A 65 -0.71 -12.67 -23.61
CA ASN A 65 -0.92 -13.55 -24.75
C ASN A 65 -0.24 -14.92 -24.56
N ILE A 66 1.00 -14.93 -24.07
CA ILE A 66 1.71 -16.19 -23.77
C ILE A 66 0.94 -17.01 -22.74
N VAL A 67 0.44 -16.39 -21.68
CA VAL A 67 -0.28 -17.09 -20.61
C VAL A 67 -1.61 -17.63 -21.13
N SER A 68 -2.40 -16.80 -21.83
CA SER A 68 -3.69 -17.22 -22.39
C SER A 68 -3.57 -18.36 -23.41
N LEU A 69 -2.46 -18.44 -24.16
CA LEU A 69 -2.22 -19.53 -25.11
C LEU A 69 -1.72 -20.83 -24.46
N ASN A 70 -1.26 -20.79 -23.20
CA ASN A 70 -0.60 -21.91 -22.53
C ASN A 70 -1.24 -22.28 -21.18
N ASP A 71 -2.45 -21.77 -20.88
CA ASP A 71 -3.08 -21.92 -19.57
C ASP A 71 -3.25 -23.39 -19.13
N ASP A 72 -3.50 -24.29 -20.11
CA ASP A 72 -3.65 -25.73 -19.88
C ASP A 72 -2.32 -26.50 -19.80
N HIS A 73 -1.20 -25.88 -20.19
CA HIS A 73 0.10 -26.55 -20.39
C HIS A 73 1.18 -26.10 -19.40
N ILE A 74 1.15 -24.82 -18.98
CA ILE A 74 2.20 -24.21 -18.16
C ILE A 74 1.58 -23.56 -16.93
N LYS A 75 2.04 -23.97 -15.75
CA LYS A 75 1.64 -23.33 -14.50
C LYS A 75 2.62 -22.23 -14.14
N PHE A 76 2.15 -20.98 -14.21
CA PHE A 76 2.93 -19.82 -13.80
C PHE A 76 2.84 -19.63 -12.29
N ILE A 77 3.97 -19.82 -11.60
CA ILE A 77 4.09 -19.63 -10.15
C ILE A 77 4.26 -18.15 -9.84
N ASN A 78 5.17 -17.43 -10.50
CA ASN A 78 5.32 -15.98 -10.29
C ASN A 78 5.31 -15.30 -11.64
N MET A 79 4.48 -14.26 -11.78
CA MET A 79 4.40 -13.47 -13.00
C MET A 79 3.82 -12.09 -12.74
N GLY A 80 4.20 -11.16 -13.62
CA GLY A 80 3.76 -9.77 -13.55
C GLY A 80 4.34 -9.00 -12.37
N ILE A 81 3.88 -7.76 -12.26
CA ILE A 81 4.22 -6.84 -11.18
C ILE A 81 3.00 -6.69 -10.31
N ARG A 82 3.16 -6.77 -8.99
CA ARG A 82 2.07 -6.47 -8.08
C ARG A 82 1.78 -4.97 -8.15
N LEU A 83 0.60 -4.58 -8.60
CA LEU A 83 0.24 -3.18 -8.81
C LEU A 83 -0.49 -2.61 -7.59
N LEU A 84 -1.56 -3.30 -7.18
CA LEU A 84 -2.37 -2.94 -6.02
C LEU A 84 -2.36 -4.08 -5.02
N VAL A 85 -2.20 -3.77 -3.74
CA VAL A 85 -2.10 -4.72 -2.64
C VAL A 85 -3.28 -4.48 -1.72
N ARG A 86 -3.94 -5.55 -1.28
CA ARG A 86 -4.97 -5.42 -0.25
C ARG A 86 -4.36 -4.90 1.04
N THR A 87 -5.04 -3.95 1.67
CA THR A 87 -4.78 -3.62 3.07
C THR A 87 -5.90 -4.15 3.95
N ASP A 88 -5.54 -4.59 5.16
CA ASP A 88 -6.51 -5.12 6.12
C ASP A 88 -7.20 -4.01 6.94
N LEU A 89 -7.07 -2.76 6.51
CA LEU A 89 -7.69 -1.61 7.15
C LEU A 89 -9.20 -1.59 6.84
N ARG A 90 -9.98 -2.10 7.79
CA ARG A 90 -11.44 -1.95 7.80
C ARG A 90 -11.78 -0.54 8.27
N SER A 91 -12.21 0.33 7.37
CA SER A 91 -12.87 1.58 7.77
C SER A 91 -14.35 1.28 8.06
N GLU A 92 -14.75 1.26 9.34
CA GLU A 92 -16.16 1.12 9.76
C GLU A 92 -17.02 2.29 9.24
N LYS A 93 -16.42 3.46 8.96
CA LYS A 93 -17.13 4.67 8.53
C LYS A 93 -17.38 4.76 7.01
N GLU A 94 -16.75 3.89 6.21
CA GLU A 94 -16.89 3.86 4.75
C GLU A 94 -17.51 2.55 4.25
N GLY A 95 -18.45 1.98 5.03
CA GLY A 95 -19.27 0.84 4.57
C GLY A 95 -18.46 -0.41 4.22
N GLY A 96 -17.32 -0.65 4.89
CA GLY A 96 -16.53 -1.86 4.65
C GLY A 96 -15.78 -1.88 3.31
N LYS A 97 -15.55 -0.73 2.67
CA LYS A 97 -14.65 -0.63 1.51
C LYS A 97 -13.26 -1.15 1.87
N ARG A 98 -12.90 -2.31 1.32
CA ARG A 98 -11.55 -2.87 1.42
C ARG A 98 -10.60 -1.96 0.66
N THR A 99 -9.71 -1.28 1.35
CA THR A 99 -8.83 -0.31 0.72
C THR A 99 -7.62 -1.00 0.10
N LEU A 100 -7.44 -0.81 -1.21
CA LEU A 100 -6.23 -1.20 -1.91
C LEU A 100 -5.16 -0.13 -1.71
N ARG A 101 -3.92 -0.56 -1.51
CA ARG A 101 -2.74 0.32 -1.60
C ARG A 101 -1.97 0.06 -2.87
N ILE A 102 -1.30 1.08 -3.37
CA ILE A 102 -0.32 0.90 -4.42
C ILE A 102 0.88 0.13 -3.85
N SER A 103 1.41 -0.80 -4.63
CA SER A 103 2.63 -1.51 -4.30
C SER A 103 3.86 -0.66 -4.63
N GLN A 104 4.96 -0.83 -3.89
CA GLN A 104 6.21 -0.14 -4.23
C GLN A 104 6.77 -0.59 -5.58
N GLU A 105 6.56 -1.85 -5.97
CA GLU A 105 7.03 -2.42 -7.24
C GLU A 105 6.27 -1.83 -8.45
N GLY A 106 5.02 -1.42 -8.24
CA GLY A 106 4.14 -0.90 -9.27
C GLY A 106 4.28 0.60 -9.52
N ILE A 107 5.08 1.32 -8.75
CA ILE A 107 5.11 2.79 -8.73
C ILE A 107 5.38 3.38 -10.12
N THR A 108 6.33 2.82 -10.87
CA THR A 108 6.70 3.31 -12.21
C THR A 108 5.57 3.17 -13.21
N ILE A 109 4.74 2.13 -13.10
CA ILE A 109 3.56 1.94 -13.96
C ILE A 109 2.48 2.94 -13.54
N VAL A 110 2.23 3.03 -12.24
CA VAL A 110 1.19 3.88 -11.66
C VAL A 110 1.43 5.36 -11.99
N GLN A 111 2.66 5.85 -11.88
CA GLN A 111 3.01 7.25 -12.16
C GLN A 111 2.63 7.73 -13.57
N LYS A 112 2.53 6.81 -14.54
CA LYS A 112 2.12 7.16 -15.91
C LYS A 112 0.62 7.40 -16.05
N TYR A 113 -0.20 6.73 -15.25
CA TYR A 113 -1.65 6.67 -15.47
C TYR A 113 -2.48 7.20 -14.31
N PHE A 114 -1.92 7.33 -13.10
CA PHE A 114 -2.66 7.77 -11.92
C PHE A 114 -2.38 9.25 -11.73
N HIS A 115 -3.42 10.07 -11.65
CA HIS A 115 -3.28 11.53 -11.64
C HIS A 115 -3.72 12.19 -10.33
N LYS A 116 -4.34 11.44 -9.41
CA LYS A 116 -4.60 11.90 -8.03
C LYS A 116 -3.73 11.14 -7.04
N ARG A 117 -3.74 11.58 -5.78
CA ARG A 117 -3.02 10.94 -4.67
C ARG A 117 -1.51 11.08 -4.76
N HIS A 118 -1.04 12.21 -5.27
CA HIS A 118 0.38 12.58 -5.25
C HIS A 118 0.61 13.68 -4.22
N ILE A 119 1.76 13.63 -3.56
CA ILE A 119 2.30 14.75 -2.78
C ILE A 119 3.74 15.01 -3.19
N SER A 120 4.09 16.28 -3.35
CA SER A 120 5.47 16.71 -3.53
C SER A 120 6.12 16.94 -2.17
N LEU A 121 7.30 16.36 -1.96
CA LEU A 121 8.07 16.45 -0.74
C LEU A 121 9.30 17.35 -0.94
N ASN A 122 9.74 18.01 0.13
CA ASN A 122 11.10 18.53 0.20
C ASN A 122 12.04 17.48 0.84
N GLU A 123 13.35 17.75 0.84
CA GLU A 123 14.36 16.82 1.37
C GLU A 123 14.17 16.52 2.86
N GLN A 124 13.76 17.52 3.65
CA GLN A 124 13.55 17.35 5.08
C GLN A 124 12.35 16.43 5.36
N ASP A 125 11.27 16.57 4.60
CA ASP A 125 10.10 15.70 4.69
C ASP A 125 10.44 14.27 4.30
N VAL A 126 11.27 14.08 3.27
CA VAL A 126 11.80 12.75 2.90
C VAL A 126 12.56 12.15 4.08
N LEU A 127 13.49 12.88 4.69
CA LEU A 127 14.26 12.38 5.84
C LEU A 127 13.36 12.01 7.02
N THR A 128 12.38 12.85 7.36
CA THR A 128 11.41 12.57 8.43
C THR A 128 10.62 11.29 8.14
N LEU A 129 10.13 11.13 6.91
CA LEU A 129 9.38 9.93 6.49
C LEU A 129 10.25 8.66 6.53
N LEU A 130 11.53 8.77 6.17
CA LEU A 130 12.45 7.63 6.21
C LEU A 130 12.87 7.26 7.63
N ALA A 131 12.96 8.23 8.53
CA ALA A 131 13.43 8.03 9.91
C ALA A 131 12.36 7.45 10.85
N HIS A 132 11.09 7.79 10.66
CA HIS A 132 10.01 7.42 11.59
C HIS A 132 9.08 6.34 11.03
N ALA A 133 8.57 5.49 11.91
CA ALA A 133 7.64 4.43 11.53
C ALA A 133 6.28 4.98 11.08
N MET A 134 5.79 6.04 11.74
CA MET A 134 4.49 6.66 11.50
C MET A 134 4.51 8.15 11.90
N PRO A 135 5.17 9.01 11.12
CA PRO A 135 5.24 10.44 11.43
C PRO A 135 3.85 11.09 11.36
N TYR A 136 3.60 12.02 12.27
CA TYR A 136 2.41 12.86 12.30
C TYR A 136 2.53 14.00 11.28
N PHE A 137 1.39 14.52 10.82
CA PHE A 137 1.38 15.65 9.89
C PHE A 137 2.10 16.88 10.45
N THR A 138 2.07 17.06 11.79
CA THR A 138 2.77 18.15 12.49
C THR A 138 4.29 18.07 12.40
N GLU A 139 4.85 16.90 12.10
CA GLU A 139 6.29 16.68 11.92
C GLU A 139 6.75 16.93 10.47
N LEU A 140 5.79 17.14 9.56
CA LEU A 140 6.03 17.43 8.15
C LEU A 140 5.84 18.91 7.87
N SER A 141 6.38 19.39 6.75
CA SER A 141 6.29 20.77 6.34
C SER A 141 4.83 21.23 6.13
N GLN A 142 4.60 22.54 6.27
CA GLN A 142 3.29 23.14 6.02
C GLN A 142 2.80 22.89 4.58
N ASN A 143 3.72 22.77 3.63
CA ASN A 143 3.38 22.46 2.24
C ASN A 143 2.76 21.06 2.12
N VAL A 144 3.37 20.05 2.75
CA VAL A 144 2.82 18.68 2.78
C VAL A 144 1.50 18.63 3.54
N GLN A 145 1.39 19.33 4.66
CA GLN A 145 0.13 19.44 5.42
C GLN A 145 -1.00 20.00 4.54
N LYS A 146 -0.74 21.08 3.80
CA LYS A 146 -1.69 21.70 2.88
C LYS A 146 -2.11 20.75 1.75
N GLN A 147 -1.17 20.08 1.09
CA GLN A 147 -1.47 19.08 0.05
C GLN A 147 -2.31 17.90 0.60
N ILE A 148 -2.09 17.50 1.85
CA ILE A 148 -2.89 16.46 2.52
C ILE A 148 -4.30 16.96 2.81
N GLU A 149 -4.43 18.18 3.31
CA GLU A 149 -5.69 18.76 3.74
C GLU A 149 -6.56 19.27 2.59
N GLU A 150 -6.00 19.71 1.47
CA GLU A 150 -6.76 20.26 0.34
C GLU A 150 -7.06 19.17 -0.69
N ASP A 151 -6.03 18.49 -1.19
CA ASP A 151 -6.12 17.60 -2.35
C ASP A 151 -6.23 16.11 -1.98
N ASN A 152 -5.90 15.75 -0.73
CA ASN A 152 -5.73 14.36 -0.32
C ASN A 152 -6.48 13.99 0.97
N LYS A 153 -7.65 14.60 1.19
CA LYS A 153 -8.51 14.44 2.38
C LYS A 153 -9.00 13.02 2.64
N GLU A 154 -9.01 12.14 1.66
CA GLU A 154 -9.45 10.75 1.81
C GLU A 154 -8.33 9.88 2.41
N PHE A 155 -8.68 8.90 3.24
CA PHE A 155 -7.70 7.94 3.77
C PHE A 155 -7.24 7.00 2.66
N GLY A 156 -5.98 6.59 2.72
CA GLY A 156 -5.49 5.56 1.79
C GLY A 156 -4.12 5.84 1.22
N SER A 157 -3.81 5.12 0.14
CA SER A 157 -2.52 5.21 -0.54
C SER A 157 -2.27 6.60 -1.09
N ILE A 158 -1.05 7.08 -0.94
CA ILE A 158 -0.51 8.31 -1.54
C ILE A 158 0.89 8.02 -2.09
N ILE A 159 1.18 8.59 -3.25
CA ILE A 159 2.48 8.57 -3.91
C ILE A 159 3.25 9.82 -3.46
N CYS A 160 4.34 9.58 -2.75
CA CYS A 160 5.25 10.64 -2.33
C CYS A 160 6.31 10.81 -3.41
N ASN A 161 6.41 12.00 -3.98
CA ASN A 161 7.41 12.34 -4.98
C ASN A 161 8.35 13.41 -4.40
N TYR A 162 9.64 13.23 -4.62
CA TYR A 162 10.66 14.25 -4.42
C TYR A 162 11.32 14.50 -5.76
N ASP A 163 11.32 15.75 -6.21
CA ASP A 163 12.07 16.19 -7.38
C ASP A 163 13.16 17.21 -6.94
N PRO A 164 14.45 16.90 -7.12
CA PRO A 164 15.54 17.82 -6.79
C PRO A 164 15.49 19.12 -7.62
N ASN A 165 14.89 19.11 -8.82
CA ASN A 165 14.79 20.29 -9.67
C ASN A 165 13.71 21.26 -9.17
N GLU A 166 12.63 20.75 -8.59
CA GLU A 166 11.55 21.56 -8.01
C GLU A 166 11.90 22.08 -6.61
N SER A 167 12.84 21.43 -5.94
CA SER A 167 13.31 21.77 -4.59
C SER A 167 13.99 23.15 -4.51
N PHE A 168 14.46 23.71 -5.64
CA PHE A 168 15.22 24.99 -5.77
C PHE A 168 16.42 25.14 -4.80
N ASN A 169 16.76 24.12 -4.02
CA ASN A 169 17.82 24.15 -3.03
C ASN A 169 19.10 23.59 -3.66
N LYS A 170 19.99 24.50 -4.09
CA LYS A 170 21.31 24.15 -4.63
C LYS A 170 22.22 23.42 -3.63
N ASN A 171 21.88 23.46 -2.34
CA ASN A 171 22.61 22.79 -1.26
C ASN A 171 21.91 21.50 -0.77
N ALA A 172 20.93 20.98 -1.51
CA ALA A 172 20.31 19.71 -1.17
C ALA A 172 21.32 18.56 -1.27
N ASN A 173 21.31 17.61 -0.33
CA ASN A 173 22.19 16.43 -0.43
C ASN A 173 21.65 15.40 -1.42
N LEU A 174 20.33 15.41 -1.62
CA LEU A 174 19.64 14.50 -2.50
C LEU A 174 19.48 15.12 -3.90
N HIS A 175 20.26 14.64 -4.87
CA HIS A 175 20.24 15.13 -6.26
C HIS A 175 19.49 14.22 -7.24
N VAL A 176 18.82 13.19 -6.74
CA VAL A 176 18.06 12.25 -7.55
C VAL A 176 16.58 12.29 -7.17
N PRO A 177 15.65 12.15 -8.14
CA PRO A 177 14.24 12.05 -7.82
C PRO A 177 13.97 10.77 -7.03
N LEU A 178 13.14 10.88 -5.99
CA LEU A 178 12.73 9.74 -5.18
C LEU A 178 11.22 9.62 -5.16
N ASN A 179 10.73 8.42 -5.40
CA ASN A 179 9.30 8.12 -5.36
C ASN A 179 9.05 6.91 -4.47
N PHE A 180 8.09 7.02 -3.56
CA PHE A 180 7.67 5.91 -2.73
C PHE A 180 6.22 6.05 -2.29
N ILE A 181 5.60 4.92 -1.96
CA ILE A 181 4.22 4.88 -1.49
C ILE A 181 4.14 5.05 0.03
N SER A 182 3.20 5.88 0.46
CA SER A 182 2.82 6.08 1.85
C SER A 182 1.32 5.86 2.05
N TRP A 183 0.93 5.61 3.30
CA TRP A 183 -0.46 5.58 3.74
C TRP A 183 -0.82 6.87 4.45
N ARG A 184 -1.84 7.56 3.96
CA ARG A 184 -2.42 8.68 4.67
C ARG A 184 -3.48 8.15 5.64
N GLY A 185 -3.16 8.23 6.92
CA GLY A 185 -4.07 7.94 8.03
C GLY A 185 -4.85 9.18 8.48
N ARG A 186 -5.32 9.16 9.72
CA ARG A 186 -6.12 10.26 10.28
C ARG A 186 -5.30 11.52 10.55
N SER A 187 -4.12 11.35 11.11
CA SER A 187 -3.20 12.43 11.52
C SER A 187 -1.75 12.12 11.18
N SER A 188 -1.50 11.02 10.46
CA SER A 188 -0.17 10.49 10.17
C SER A 188 -0.02 10.08 8.71
N LEU A 189 1.21 10.11 8.24
CA LEU A 189 1.60 9.67 6.90
C LEU A 189 2.65 8.57 7.06
N ARG A 190 2.27 7.31 6.84
CA ARG A 190 3.14 6.15 7.07
C ARG A 190 3.76 5.63 5.77
N PRO A 191 5.08 5.67 5.59
CA PRO A 191 5.71 5.08 4.40
C PRO A 191 5.66 3.55 4.42
N PHE A 192 5.37 2.94 3.28
CA PHE A 192 5.41 1.48 3.11
C PHE A 192 6.77 1.01 2.58
N LEU A 193 7.83 1.37 3.29
CA LEU A 193 9.19 1.02 2.90
C LEU A 193 9.75 -0.05 3.84
N THR A 194 10.51 -0.99 3.27
CA THR A 194 11.28 -1.94 4.07
C THR A 194 12.47 -1.23 4.72
N HIS A 195 13.03 -1.84 5.76
CA HIS A 195 14.27 -1.32 6.37
C HIS A 195 15.39 -1.20 5.34
N SER A 196 15.54 -2.18 4.45
CA SER A 196 16.55 -2.13 3.37
C SER A 196 16.32 -0.97 2.40
N SER A 197 15.06 -0.72 2.00
CA SER A 197 14.71 0.43 1.14
C SER A 197 15.00 1.76 1.84
N ARG A 198 14.68 1.87 3.13
CA ARG A 198 14.96 3.06 3.93
C ARG A 198 16.47 3.32 4.05
N LYS A 199 17.27 2.28 4.34
CA LYS A 199 18.74 2.39 4.38
C LYS A 199 19.29 2.89 3.05
N PHE A 200 18.81 2.32 1.94
CA PHE A 200 19.22 2.74 0.60
C PHE A 200 18.88 4.22 0.32
N TYR A 201 17.65 4.66 0.61
CA TYR A 201 17.25 6.05 0.41
C TYR A 201 17.97 7.03 1.34
N LEU A 202 18.20 6.67 2.61
CA LEU A 202 18.99 7.51 3.51
C LEU A 202 20.44 7.66 3.04
N ALA A 203 21.03 6.61 2.48
CA ALA A 203 22.36 6.68 1.88
C ALA A 203 22.38 7.61 0.66
N LEU A 204 21.32 7.63 -0.17
CA LEU A 204 21.17 8.60 -1.26
C LEU A 204 21.02 10.04 -0.76
N CYS A 205 20.46 10.24 0.43
CA CYS A 205 20.42 11.54 1.11
C CYS A 205 21.76 11.91 1.80
N ASN A 206 22.86 11.21 1.48
CA ASN A 206 24.19 11.42 2.06
C ASN A 206 24.23 11.32 3.60
N VAL A 207 23.39 10.44 4.18
CA VAL A 207 23.42 10.18 5.63
C VAL A 207 24.48 9.13 5.93
N ASP A 208 25.31 9.39 6.94
CA ASP A 208 26.37 8.46 7.36
C ASP A 208 25.84 7.09 7.76
N HIS A 209 26.58 6.04 7.41
CA HIS A 209 26.16 4.65 7.63
C HIS A 209 25.90 4.32 9.11
N GLU A 210 26.67 4.88 10.04
CA GLU A 210 26.45 4.71 11.49
C GLU A 210 25.09 5.30 11.91
N LYS A 211 24.83 6.55 11.50
CA LYS A 211 23.57 7.25 11.76
C LYS A 211 22.36 6.55 11.13
N ILE A 212 22.53 5.98 9.92
CA ILE A 212 21.49 5.15 9.29
C ILE A 212 21.13 3.97 10.18
N ASN A 213 22.12 3.26 10.73
CA ASN A 213 21.84 2.11 11.59
C ASN A 213 21.12 2.53 12.88
N GLU A 214 21.54 3.62 13.51
CA GLU A 214 20.83 4.18 14.68
C GLU A 214 19.37 4.55 14.36
N MET A 215 19.12 5.16 13.20
CA MET A 215 17.76 5.50 12.76
C MET A 215 16.90 4.24 12.57
N ILE A 216 17.44 3.19 11.94
CA ILE A 216 16.71 1.94 11.71
C ILE A 216 16.44 1.20 13.03
N GLU A 217 17.36 1.26 13.99
CA GLU A 217 17.15 0.71 15.33
C GLU A 217 16.03 1.44 16.07
N LYS A 218 16.05 2.78 16.08
CA LYS A 218 14.97 3.60 16.66
C LYS A 218 13.62 3.28 16.02
N LEU A 219 13.60 3.21 14.70
CA LEU A 219 12.42 2.86 13.91
C LEU A 219 11.90 1.46 14.26
N THR A 220 12.77 0.48 14.46
CA THR A 220 12.38 -0.87 14.89
C THR A 220 11.70 -0.86 16.26
N ILE A 221 12.18 0.00 17.17
CA ILE A 221 11.58 0.18 18.50
C ILE A 221 10.21 0.86 18.38
N GLU A 222 10.08 1.88 17.54
CA GLU A 222 8.81 2.55 17.23
C GLU A 222 7.79 1.57 16.62
N GLU A 223 8.19 0.74 15.65
CA GLU A 223 7.31 -0.27 15.04
C GLU A 223 6.79 -1.27 16.08
N LYS A 224 7.66 -1.75 16.97
CA LYS A 224 7.27 -2.65 18.07
C LYS A 224 6.34 -2.00 19.08
N SER A 225 6.50 -0.70 19.37
CA SER A 225 5.62 0.01 20.31
C SER A 225 4.22 0.21 19.71
N LEU A 226 4.16 0.57 18.42
CA LEU A 226 2.91 0.70 17.66
C LEU A 226 2.16 -0.63 17.55
N GLU A 227 2.88 -1.74 17.31
CA GLU A 227 2.28 -3.09 17.29
C GLU A 227 1.65 -3.44 18.64
N LYS A 228 2.35 -3.21 19.75
CA LYS A 228 1.82 -3.46 21.10
C LYS A 228 0.56 -2.64 21.39
N GLN A 229 0.57 -1.35 21.04
CA GLN A 229 -0.60 -0.48 21.20
C GLN A 229 -1.79 -0.97 20.36
N SER A 230 -1.55 -1.37 19.11
CA SER A 230 -2.61 -1.88 18.22
C SER A 230 -3.24 -3.17 18.74
N VAL A 231 -2.45 -4.08 19.31
CA VAL A 231 -2.92 -5.33 19.90
C VAL A 231 -3.77 -5.04 21.14
N GLN A 232 -3.36 -4.09 21.97
CA GLN A 232 -4.11 -3.70 23.16
C GLN A 232 -5.46 -3.08 22.80
N ILE A 233 -5.48 -2.12 21.86
CA ILE A 233 -6.71 -1.48 21.37
C ILE A 233 -7.69 -2.52 20.80
N ASN A 234 -7.19 -3.51 20.06
CA ASN A 234 -8.03 -4.57 19.49
C ASN A 234 -8.61 -5.49 20.57
N LYS A 235 -7.86 -5.80 21.64
CA LYS A 235 -8.38 -6.55 22.79
C LYS A 235 -9.50 -5.78 23.50
N GLU A 236 -9.30 -4.49 23.76
CA GLU A 236 -10.30 -3.64 24.41
C GLU A 236 -11.58 -3.52 23.57
N LYS A 237 -11.45 -3.36 22.24
CA LYS A 237 -12.60 -3.34 21.31
C LYS A 237 -13.38 -4.66 21.27
N ASN A 238 -12.70 -5.79 21.30
CA ASN A 238 -13.35 -7.10 21.31
C ASN A 238 -14.11 -7.33 22.62
N ILE A 239 -13.51 -6.97 23.77
CA ILE A 239 -14.17 -7.03 25.08
C ILE A 239 -15.42 -6.13 25.12
N SER A 240 -15.35 -4.94 24.51
CA SER A 240 -16.54 -4.06 24.43
C SER A 240 -17.64 -4.64 23.55
N LYS A 241 -17.30 -5.30 22.42
CA LYS A 241 -18.28 -5.93 21.53
C LYS A 241 -18.97 -7.11 22.20
N GLU A 242 -18.21 -7.97 22.88
CA GLU A 242 -18.75 -9.12 23.62
C GLU A 242 -19.71 -8.67 24.74
N LYS A 243 -19.42 -7.55 25.43
CA LYS A 243 -20.34 -6.99 26.44
C LYS A 243 -21.62 -6.44 25.84
N THR A 244 -21.54 -5.73 24.71
CA THR A 244 -22.74 -5.19 24.05
C THR A 244 -23.61 -6.29 23.45
N GLU A 245 -23.01 -7.36 22.93
CA GLU A 245 -23.74 -8.54 22.43
C GLU A 245 -24.41 -9.33 23.58
N HIS A 246 -23.75 -9.45 24.73
CA HIS A 246 -24.33 -10.09 25.92
C HIS A 246 -25.48 -9.28 26.54
N GLU A 247 -25.36 -7.94 26.60
CA GLU A 247 -26.44 -7.07 27.05
C GLU A 247 -27.64 -7.08 26.10
N GLN A 248 -27.41 -7.20 24.78
CA GLN A 248 -28.49 -7.34 23.79
C GLN A 248 -29.20 -8.69 23.88
N GLN A 249 -28.47 -9.78 24.13
CA GLN A 249 -29.06 -11.11 24.34
C GLN A 249 -29.89 -11.19 25.63
N GLU A 250 -29.43 -10.58 26.73
CA GLU A 250 -30.20 -10.54 27.98
C GLU A 250 -31.51 -9.73 27.85
N ILE A 251 -31.52 -8.68 27.02
CA ILE A 251 -32.73 -7.90 26.74
C ILE A 251 -33.71 -8.68 25.85
N GLU A 252 -33.23 -9.48 24.91
CA GLU A 252 -34.08 -10.33 24.05
C GLU A 252 -34.69 -11.54 24.78
N GLU A 253 -34.05 -12.06 25.84
CA GLU A 253 -34.60 -13.17 26.65
C GLU A 253 -35.65 -12.71 27.69
N LEU A 254 -35.77 -11.39 27.94
CA LEU A 254 -36.71 -10.81 28.90
C LEU A 254 -38.03 -10.30 28.27
N VAL A 255 -38.21 -10.44 26.95
CA VAL A 255 -39.41 -10.05 26.17
C VAL A 255 -40.12 -11.29 25.65
#